data_AF-A0AAE1F8K7-F1
#
_entry.id   AF-A0AAE1F8K7-F1
#
_cell.length_a   1.000
_cell.length_b   1.000
_cell.length_c   1.000
_cell.angle_alpha   90.00
_cell.angle_beta   90.00
_cell.angle_gamma   90.00
#
_symmetry.space_group_name_H-M   'P 1'
#
loop_
_entity.id
_entity.type
_entity.pdbx_description
1 polymer ?
#
loop_
_entity_poly.entity_id
_entity_poly.type
_entity_poly.pdbx_seq_one_letter_code
_entity_poly.pdbx_strand_id
1 'polypeptide(L)'
;MATENQDKSLEPLSLTCDQRLLSLERQLEIELKVKAGAENMIQMYSTGPMRDKKLLGEAQQMLADSKAKIEYIKMRRLKAKQSQTENGLDAEGKPKGEAANKYNLETPVDVRVEELIHRLHVECRCMEGAKNAVRMLQANKVAVDKKYLQEVSVELKTF
;
A
#
# COMPACT_ATOMS: atom_id res chain seq x y z
N MET A 1 -40.54 10.12 4.03
CA MET A 1 -39.43 9.41 3.38
C MET A 1 -38.54 10.44 2.72
N ALA A 2 -37.43 10.78 3.36
CA ALA A 2 -36.36 11.57 2.79
C ALA A 2 -35.06 10.87 3.21
N THR A 3 -34.25 10.57 2.21
CA THR A 3 -32.96 9.90 2.26
C THR A 3 -31.90 10.81 2.86
N GLU A 4 -31.06 10.31 3.77
CA GLU A 4 -29.72 10.88 3.93
C GLU A 4 -28.73 9.82 4.43
N ASN A 5 -27.96 9.32 3.47
CA ASN A 5 -26.75 8.53 3.70
C ASN A 5 -25.69 9.45 4.30
N GLN A 6 -25.32 9.23 5.57
CA GLN A 6 -24.09 9.79 6.12
C GLN A 6 -22.94 8.81 5.92
N ASP A 7 -22.18 9.13 4.89
CA ASP A 7 -20.72 9.18 4.87
C ASP A 7 -19.98 8.20 5.81
N LYS A 8 -19.53 7.10 5.21
CA LYS A 8 -18.63 6.11 5.82
C LYS A 8 -17.26 6.13 5.13
N SER A 9 -16.83 7.30 4.64
CA SER A 9 -15.55 7.45 3.97
C SER A 9 -14.67 8.41 4.73
N LEU A 10 -13.87 7.88 5.67
CA LEU A 10 -12.59 8.40 6.18
C LEU A 10 -12.08 7.34 7.19
N GLU A 11 -10.76 7.09 7.24
CA GLU A 11 -10.04 6.09 8.06
C GLU A 11 -9.54 4.75 7.42
N PRO A 12 -9.05 4.68 6.17
CA PRO A 12 -8.29 3.50 5.71
C PRO A 12 -6.77 3.59 5.99
N LEU A 13 -6.21 4.78 6.23
CA LEU A 13 -4.75 4.97 6.33
C LEU A 13 -4.18 4.65 7.72
N SER A 14 -4.93 4.94 8.79
CA SER A 14 -4.50 4.61 10.17
C SER A 14 -4.48 3.09 10.40
N LEU A 15 -5.52 2.39 9.93
CA LEU A 15 -5.66 0.94 10.06
C LEU A 15 -4.52 0.15 9.41
N THR A 16 -4.01 0.61 8.27
CA THR A 16 -2.95 -0.09 7.52
C THR A 16 -1.57 0.06 8.18
N CYS A 17 -1.30 1.21 8.81
CA CYS A 17 -0.06 1.43 9.56
C CYS A 17 -0.04 0.59 10.85
N ASP A 18 -1.16 0.52 11.55
CA ASP A 18 -1.32 -0.31 12.75
C ASP A 18 -1.20 -1.80 12.42
N GLN A 19 -1.83 -2.25 11.33
CA GLN A 19 -1.66 -3.61 10.82
C GLN A 19 -0.20 -3.93 10.48
N ARG A 20 0.53 -2.96 9.90
CA ARG A 20 1.97 -3.12 9.60
C ARG A 20 2.80 -3.25 10.86
N LEU A 21 2.58 -2.41 11.88
CA LEU A 21 3.29 -2.51 13.16
C LEU A 21 3.02 -3.84 13.86
N LEU A 22 1.76 -4.28 13.88
CA LEU A 22 1.36 -5.58 14.44
C LEU A 22 2.01 -6.76 13.70
N SER A 23 2.10 -6.70 12.37
CA SER A 23 2.77 -7.73 11.58
C SER A 23 4.27 -7.83 11.90
N LEU A 24 4.94 -6.70 12.05
CA LEU A 24 6.36 -6.64 12.42
C LEU A 24 6.59 -7.10 13.86
N GLU A 25 5.66 -6.84 14.78
CA GLU A 25 5.69 -7.36 16.15
C GLU A 25 5.58 -8.88 16.18
N ARG A 26 4.63 -9.44 15.42
CA ARG A 26 4.49 -10.89 15.29
C ARG A 26 5.74 -11.52 14.69
N GLN A 27 6.32 -10.91 13.65
CA GLN A 27 7.54 -11.42 13.02
C GLN A 27 8.75 -11.34 13.97
N LEU A 28 8.84 -10.28 14.77
CA LEU A 28 9.86 -10.16 15.81
C LEU A 28 9.73 -11.26 16.86
N GLU A 29 8.51 -11.59 17.30
CA GLU A 29 8.27 -12.68 18.26
C GLU A 29 8.71 -14.04 17.71
N ILE A 30 8.42 -14.30 16.43
CA ILE A 30 8.85 -15.53 15.75
C ILE A 30 10.38 -15.62 15.74
N GLU A 31 11.08 -14.57 15.32
CA GLU A 31 12.54 -14.58 15.24
C GLU A 31 13.20 -14.66 16.62
N LEU A 32 12.58 -14.09 17.66
CA LEU A 32 13.03 -14.30 19.05
C LEU A 32 12.91 -15.77 19.48
N LYS A 33 11.83 -16.46 19.10
CA LYS A 33 11.67 -17.90 19.37
C LYS A 33 12.69 -18.73 18.58
N VAL A 34 12.94 -18.38 17.31
CA VAL A 34 13.97 -19.04 16.48
C VAL A 34 15.35 -18.86 17.10
N LYS A 35 15.70 -17.64 17.54
CA LYS A 35 16.95 -17.33 18.24
C LYS A 35 17.12 -18.19 19.50
N ALA A 36 16.10 -18.25 20.36
CA ALA A 36 16.13 -19.06 21.57
C ALA A 36 16.24 -20.56 21.25
N GLY A 37 15.54 -21.04 20.21
CA GLY A 37 15.67 -22.41 19.72
C GLY A 37 17.08 -22.75 19.24
N ALA A 38 17.73 -21.84 18.51
CA ALA A 38 19.11 -22.00 18.08
C ALA A 38 20.09 -22.02 19.27
N GLU A 39 19.89 -21.16 20.28
CA GLU A 39 20.68 -21.17 21.52
C GLU A 39 20.57 -22.52 22.25
N ASN A 40 19.36 -23.07 22.36
CA ASN A 40 19.13 -24.39 22.96
C ASN A 40 19.81 -25.51 22.17
N MET A 41 19.72 -25.48 20.83
CA MET A 41 20.41 -26.46 19.98
C MET A 41 21.93 -26.39 20.14
N ILE A 42 22.50 -25.18 20.18
CA ILE A 42 23.94 -24.99 20.41
C ILE A 42 24.34 -25.58 21.76
N GLN A 43 23.53 -25.38 22.81
CA GLN A 43 23.80 -25.95 24.13
C GLN A 43 23.78 -27.48 24.09
N MET A 44 22.75 -28.08 23.47
CA MET A 44 22.64 -29.54 23.33
C MET A 44 23.82 -30.14 22.55
N TYR A 45 24.20 -29.55 21.42
CA TYR A 45 25.27 -30.09 20.57
C TYR A 45 26.68 -29.73 21.06
N SER A 46 26.84 -28.72 21.92
CA SER A 46 28.15 -28.35 22.52
C SER A 46 28.47 -29.13 23.79
N THR A 47 27.47 -29.38 24.65
CA THR A 47 27.68 -29.93 26.00
C THR A 47 27.01 -31.29 26.24
N GLY A 48 26.10 -31.72 25.36
CA GLY A 48 25.41 -33.00 25.49
C GLY A 48 26.19 -34.22 24.98
N PRO A 49 25.67 -35.43 25.21
CA PRO A 49 26.27 -36.68 24.73
C PRO A 49 26.21 -36.83 23.20
N MET A 50 25.29 -36.12 22.53
CA MET A 50 25.12 -36.09 21.08
C MET A 50 25.87 -34.90 20.48
N ARG A 51 27.20 -34.95 20.49
CA ARG A 51 28.05 -33.92 19.85
C ARG A 51 28.13 -34.18 18.35
N ASP A 52 27.30 -33.48 17.59
CA ASP A 52 27.39 -33.43 16.14
C ASP A 52 27.91 -32.06 15.69
N LYS A 53 29.12 -32.06 15.13
CA LYS A 53 29.80 -30.84 14.67
C LYS A 53 29.06 -30.16 13.52
N LYS A 54 28.36 -30.93 12.68
CA LYS A 54 27.59 -30.38 11.56
C LYS A 54 26.35 -29.65 12.07
N LEU A 55 25.58 -30.29 12.96
CA LEU A 55 24.39 -29.70 13.55
C LEU A 55 24.72 -28.47 14.41
N LEU A 56 25.86 -28.49 15.11
CA LEU A 56 26.35 -27.31 15.84
C LEU A 56 26.62 -26.13 14.89
N GLY A 57 27.26 -26.37 13.74
CA GLY A 57 27.50 -25.34 12.73
C GLY A 57 26.21 -24.75 12.15
N GLU A 58 25.23 -25.59 11.84
CA GLU A 58 23.90 -25.15 11.37
C GLU A 58 23.17 -24.32 12.44
N ALA A 59 23.22 -24.74 13.70
CA ALA A 59 22.62 -24.00 14.80
C ALA A 59 23.30 -22.63 15.03
N GLN A 60 24.62 -22.55 14.89
CA GLN A 60 25.38 -21.29 14.95
C GLN A 60 25.02 -20.34 13.80
N GLN A 61 24.88 -20.87 12.59
CA GLN A 61 24.44 -20.08 11.43
C GLN A 61 23.03 -19.54 11.65
N MET A 62 22.08 -20.40 12.08
CA MET A 62 20.73 -19.96 12.41
C MET A 62 20.68 -18.89 13.51
N LEU A 63 21.56 -18.98 14.51
CA LEU A 63 21.67 -17.95 15.55
C LEU A 63 22.15 -16.61 14.96
N ALA A 64 23.14 -16.64 14.07
CA ALA A 64 23.62 -15.43 13.40
C ALA A 64 22.53 -14.80 12.52
N ASP A 65 21.84 -15.63 11.73
CA ASP A 65 20.78 -15.18 10.82
C ASP A 65 19.58 -14.59 11.58
N SER A 66 19.14 -15.27 12.64
CA SER A 66 18.03 -14.78 13.48
C SER A 66 18.39 -13.46 14.18
N LYS A 67 19.62 -13.30 14.69
CA LYS A 67 20.11 -12.02 15.25
C LYS A 67 20.08 -10.90 14.23
N ALA A 68 20.61 -11.12 13.02
CA ALA A 68 20.57 -10.13 11.95
C ALA A 68 19.14 -9.73 11.59
N LYS A 69 18.23 -10.72 11.52
CA LYS A 69 16.83 -10.47 11.16
C LYS A 69 16.06 -9.74 12.27
N ILE A 70 16.33 -10.03 13.54
CA ILE A 70 15.79 -9.29 14.70
C ILE A 70 16.14 -7.81 14.59
N GLU A 71 17.41 -7.47 14.34
CA GLU A 71 17.85 -6.07 14.23
C GLU A 71 17.20 -5.37 13.03
N TYR A 72 17.10 -6.06 11.90
CA TYR A 72 16.37 -5.55 10.74
C TYR A 72 14.90 -5.25 11.06
N ILE A 73 14.19 -6.16 11.73
CA ILE A 73 12.78 -5.97 12.10
C ILE A 73 12.62 -4.82 13.10
N LYS A 74 13.51 -4.69 14.08
CA LYS A 74 13.52 -3.55 15.02
C LYS A 74 13.70 -2.22 14.28
N MET A 75 14.65 -2.14 13.36
CA MET A 75 14.87 -0.95 12.53
C MET A 75 13.62 -0.62 11.70
N ARG A 76 12.96 -1.63 11.12
CA ARG A 76 11.70 -1.46 10.37
C ARG A 76 10.55 -0.95 11.25
N ARG A 77 10.42 -1.43 12.49
CA ARG A 77 9.44 -0.91 13.46
C ARG A 77 9.73 0.54 13.83
N LEU A 78 10.99 0.89 14.09
CA LEU A 78 11.39 2.26 14.41
C LEU A 78 11.05 3.21 13.26
N LYS A 79 11.39 2.84 12.02
CA LYS A 79 11.02 3.61 10.83
C LYS A 79 9.51 3.72 10.65
N ALA A 80 8.74 2.64 10.85
CA ALA A 80 7.28 2.68 10.76
C ALA A 80 6.65 3.65 11.78
N LYS A 81 7.21 3.73 12.99
CA LYS A 81 6.80 4.72 14.01
C LYS A 81 7.22 6.15 13.65
N GLN A 82 8.42 6.34 13.10
CA GLN A 82 8.88 7.66 12.64
C GLN A 82 8.03 8.21 11.50
N SER A 83 7.62 7.36 10.56
CA SER A 83 6.68 7.73 9.49
C SER A 83 5.30 8.18 9.99
N GLN A 84 4.92 7.90 11.25
CA GLN A 84 3.73 8.49 11.86
C GLN A 84 4.00 9.91 12.39
N THR A 85 5.21 10.21 12.84
CA THR A 85 5.60 11.53 13.39
C THR A 85 6.04 12.53 12.33
N GLU A 86 6.54 12.08 11.17
CA GLU A 86 7.02 12.96 10.08
C GLU A 86 5.97 13.24 8.99
N ASN A 87 4.70 12.92 9.24
CA ASN A 87 3.56 13.60 8.59
C ASN A 87 3.35 15.04 9.14
N GLY A 88 4.35 15.62 9.81
CA GLY A 88 4.47 17.05 9.98
C GLY A 88 4.91 17.68 8.66
N LEU A 89 3.94 18.23 7.93
CA LEU A 89 4.15 19.11 6.79
C LEU A 89 5.29 20.08 7.06
N ASP A 90 6.22 20.23 6.12
CA ASP A 90 7.04 21.43 6.07
C ASP A 90 6.15 22.63 5.69
N ALA A 91 6.54 23.81 6.15
CA ALA A 91 5.76 25.05 6.01
C ALA A 91 5.54 25.52 4.54
N GLU A 92 5.96 24.73 3.55
CA GLU A 92 5.85 25.07 2.11
C GLU A 92 5.27 23.96 1.22
N GLY A 93 4.79 22.84 1.78
CA GLY A 93 3.96 21.88 1.04
C GLY A 93 4.62 21.25 -0.19
N LYS A 94 5.94 20.97 -0.15
CA LYS A 94 6.62 20.22 -1.22
C LYS A 94 7.13 18.88 -0.71
N PRO A 95 6.80 17.74 -1.38
CA PRO A 95 7.48 16.49 -1.09
C PRO A 95 8.96 16.67 -1.43
N LYS A 96 9.84 16.45 -0.45
CA LYS A 96 11.30 16.55 -0.62
C LYS A 96 11.76 15.50 -1.64
N GLY A 97 11.80 15.94 -2.89
CA GLY A 97 12.20 15.16 -4.06
C GLY A 97 13.70 14.92 -4.03
N GLU A 98 14.10 13.75 -3.56
CA GLU A 98 15.37 13.09 -3.92
C GLU A 98 15.40 11.59 -3.59
N ALA A 99 14.31 11.05 -3.02
CA ALA A 99 14.24 9.65 -2.63
C ALA A 99 13.08 8.87 -3.27
N ALA A 100 12.40 9.44 -4.27
CA ALA A 100 11.32 8.78 -5.01
C ALA A 100 11.70 7.41 -5.59
N ASN A 101 13.00 7.16 -5.83
CA ASN A 101 13.49 5.85 -6.29
C ASN A 101 14.05 4.94 -5.18
N LYS A 102 14.31 5.47 -3.98
CA LYS A 102 14.80 4.71 -2.81
C LYS A 102 13.65 4.10 -2.01
N TYR A 103 12.48 4.75 -2.02
CA TYR A 103 11.30 4.26 -1.32
C TYR A 103 10.68 3.02 -1.98
N ASN A 104 10.92 2.79 -3.28
CA ASN A 104 10.38 1.65 -4.00
C ASN A 104 11.02 0.30 -3.62
N LEU A 105 12.28 0.27 -3.18
CA LEU A 105 12.90 -0.99 -2.73
C LEU A 105 12.68 -1.23 -1.23
N GLU A 106 12.34 -0.17 -0.48
CA GLU A 106 12.09 -0.25 0.96
C GLU A 106 10.61 -0.50 1.31
N THR A 107 9.63 -0.16 0.46
CA THR A 107 8.23 -0.55 0.69
C THR A 107 8.02 -2.05 0.40
N PRO A 108 7.40 -2.82 1.31
CA PRO A 108 7.03 -4.21 1.04
C PRO A 108 6.19 -4.31 -0.23
N VAL A 109 6.41 -5.37 -1.00
CA VAL A 109 5.77 -5.59 -2.30
C VAL A 109 4.25 -5.46 -2.20
N ASP A 110 3.66 -6.00 -1.14
CA ASP A 110 2.21 -5.99 -0.91
C ASP A 110 1.64 -4.57 -0.86
N VAL A 111 2.33 -3.63 -0.20
CA VAL A 111 1.89 -2.22 -0.09
C VAL A 111 1.93 -1.54 -1.45
N ARG A 112 2.97 -1.80 -2.25
CA ARG A 112 3.09 -1.22 -3.59
C ARG A 112 2.04 -1.80 -4.54
N VAL A 113 1.72 -3.09 -4.40
CA VAL A 113 0.64 -3.74 -5.16
C VAL A 113 -0.70 -3.10 -4.82
N GLU A 114 -1.01 -2.92 -3.52
CA GLU A 114 -2.24 -2.28 -3.06
C GLU A 114 -2.36 -0.83 -3.58
N GLU A 115 -1.28 -0.05 -3.53
CA GLU A 115 -1.23 1.32 -4.04
C GLU A 115 -1.49 1.37 -5.56
N LEU A 116 -0.87 0.47 -6.32
CA LEU A 116 -1.08 0.36 -7.77
C LEU A 116 -2.53 -0.04 -8.09
N ILE A 117 -3.11 -0.99 -7.36
CA ILE A 117 -4.52 -1.39 -7.51
C ILE A 117 -5.44 -0.19 -7.23
N HIS A 118 -5.18 0.58 -6.17
CA HIS A 118 -5.95 1.77 -5.86
C HIS A 118 -5.85 2.81 -6.99
N ARG A 119 -4.64 3.11 -7.46
CA ARG A 119 -4.41 4.06 -8.55
C ARG A 119 -5.10 3.62 -9.83
N LEU A 120 -5.02 2.33 -10.18
CA LEU A 120 -5.73 1.76 -11.32
C LEU A 120 -7.24 1.92 -11.19
N HIS A 121 -7.82 1.68 -10.01
CA HIS A 121 -9.25 1.91 -9.80
C HIS A 121 -9.65 3.37 -10.02
N VAL A 122 -8.84 4.33 -9.55
CA VAL A 122 -9.09 5.76 -9.78
C VAL A 122 -9.02 6.06 -11.28
N GLU A 123 -7.96 5.62 -11.96
CA GLU A 123 -7.78 5.83 -13.40
C GLU A 123 -8.91 5.23 -14.23
N CYS A 124 -9.38 4.01 -13.90
CA CYS A 124 -10.52 3.39 -14.54
C CYS A 124 -11.79 4.22 -14.41
N ARG A 125 -12.08 4.73 -13.20
CA ARG A 125 -13.24 5.63 -12.96
C ARG A 125 -13.10 6.94 -13.74
N CYS A 126 -11.90 7.53 -13.78
CA CYS A 126 -11.63 8.73 -14.57
C CYS A 126 -11.84 8.49 -16.07
N MET A 127 -11.34 7.37 -16.60
CA MET A 127 -11.53 6.99 -18.01
C MET A 127 -13.01 6.76 -18.34
N GLU A 128 -13.75 6.11 -17.45
CA GLU A 128 -15.19 5.88 -17.65
C GLU A 128 -15.99 7.19 -17.59
N GLY A 129 -15.63 8.09 -16.67
CA GLY A 129 -16.16 9.46 -16.62
C GLY A 129 -15.88 10.25 -17.91
N ALA A 130 -14.67 10.17 -18.43
CA ALA A 130 -14.30 10.81 -19.70
C ALA A 130 -15.09 10.22 -20.89
N LYS A 131 -15.21 8.89 -20.98
CA LYS A 131 -16.03 8.22 -22.00
C LYS A 131 -17.49 8.64 -21.92
N ASN A 132 -18.03 8.77 -20.71
CA ASN A 132 -19.42 9.20 -20.51
C ASN A 132 -19.61 10.67 -20.93
N ALA A 133 -18.68 11.55 -20.59
CA ALA A 133 -18.71 12.95 -21.00
C ALA A 133 -18.70 13.10 -22.54
N VAL A 134 -17.84 12.34 -23.24
CA VAL A 134 -17.81 12.33 -24.72
C VAL A 134 -19.15 11.88 -25.29
N ARG A 135 -19.75 10.81 -24.75
CA ARG A 135 -21.05 10.30 -25.20
C ARG A 135 -22.16 11.35 -25.00
N MET A 136 -22.19 12.03 -23.86
CA MET A 136 -23.15 13.09 -23.59
C MET A 136 -22.99 14.29 -24.54
N LEU A 137 -21.76 14.71 -24.81
CA LEU A 137 -21.49 15.81 -25.74
C LEU A 137 -21.87 15.46 -27.18
N GLN A 138 -21.58 14.24 -27.63
CA GLN A 138 -21.99 13.75 -28.95
C GLN A 138 -23.52 13.70 -29.07
N ALA A 139 -24.22 13.17 -28.05
CA ALA A 139 -25.68 13.13 -28.03
C ALA A 139 -26.29 14.54 -28.05
N ASN A 140 -25.71 15.48 -27.30
CA ASN A 140 -26.16 16.87 -27.28
C ASN A 140 -25.95 17.56 -28.62
N LYS A 141 -24.79 17.38 -29.26
CA LYS A 141 -24.53 17.92 -30.62
C LYS A 141 -25.59 17.43 -31.62
N VAL A 142 -25.87 16.13 -31.63
CA VAL A 142 -26.91 15.55 -32.50
C VAL A 142 -28.30 16.12 -32.20
N ALA A 143 -28.63 16.32 -30.93
CA ALA A 143 -29.91 16.92 -30.54
C ALA A 143 -30.03 18.38 -30.99
N VAL A 144 -28.95 19.15 -30.90
CA VAL A 144 -28.86 20.55 -31.35
C VAL A 144 -28.98 20.64 -32.88
N ASP A 145 -28.23 19.83 -33.62
CA ASP A 145 -28.28 19.81 -35.09
C ASP A 145 -29.70 19.47 -35.59
N LYS A 146 -30.38 18.53 -34.92
CA LYS A 146 -31.77 18.16 -35.24
C LYS A 146 -32.75 19.31 -34.99
N LYS A 147 -32.57 20.10 -33.94
CA LYS A 147 -33.40 21.29 -33.67
C LYS A 147 -33.23 22.35 -34.75
N TYR A 148 -31.99 22.67 -35.13
CA TYR A 148 -31.74 23.64 -36.20
C TYR A 148 -32.36 23.22 -37.53
N LEU A 149 -32.22 21.94 -37.90
CA LEU A 149 -32.86 21.42 -39.13
C LEU A 149 -34.39 21.50 -39.05
N GLN A 150 -34.97 21.27 -37.87
CA GLN A 150 -36.41 21.38 -37.67
C GLN A 150 -36.88 22.84 -37.77
N GLU A 151 -36.17 23.79 -37.17
CA GLU A 151 -36.49 25.23 -37.23
C GLU A 151 -36.43 25.75 -38.68
N VAL A 152 -35.35 25.45 -39.42
CA VAL A 152 -35.24 25.84 -40.84
C VAL A 152 -36.35 25.18 -41.67
N SER A 153 -36.66 23.90 -41.42
CA SER A 153 -37.74 23.20 -42.16
C SER A 153 -39.13 23.76 -41.85
N VAL A 154 -39.33 24.32 -40.65
CA VAL A 154 -40.58 24.99 -40.28
C VAL A 154 -40.65 26.35 -40.98
N GLU A 155 -39.59 27.15 -40.93
CA GLU A 155 -39.53 28.45 -41.60
C GLU A 155 -39.78 28.34 -43.11
N LEU A 156 -39.18 27.34 -43.78
CA LEU A 156 -39.35 27.09 -45.22
C LEU A 156 -40.78 26.68 -45.61
N LYS A 157 -41.57 26.14 -44.68
CA LYS A 157 -42.98 25.76 -44.90
C LYS A 157 -43.96 26.89 -44.62
N THR A 158 -43.51 27.94 -43.95
CA THR A 158 -44.29 29.14 -43.63
C THR A 158 -44.18 30.24 -44.69
N PHE A 159 -43.38 30.04 -45.74
CA PHE A 159 -43.38 30.83 -46.97
C PHE A 159 -44.15 30.09 -48.08
#